data_AF-A0A7V7DQ09-F1
#
_entry.id   AF-A0A7V7DQ09-F1
#
_cell.length_a   1.000
_cell.length_b   1.000
_cell.length_c   1.000
_cell.angle_alpha   90.00
_cell.angle_beta   90.00
_cell.angle_gamma   90.00
#
_symmetry.space_group_name_H-M   'P 1'
#
loop_
_entity.id
_entity.type
_entity.pdbx_description
1 polymer ?
#
loop_
_entity_poly.entity_id
_entity_poly.type
_entity_poly.pdbx_seq_one_letter_code
_entity_poly.pdbx_strand_id
1 'polypeptide(L)' 'MRIFPAIRSAFARNTEKIRKINQRYAHPRLAMSPAVRLSLLALRLYLLLLVGLLGYKFLITVMP' A
#
# COMPACT_ATOMS: atom_id res chain seq x y z
N MET A 1 15.91 -3.12 -27.82
CA MET A 1 15.70 -2.87 -26.37
C MET A 1 14.29 -3.34 -25.98
N ARG A 2 14.12 -4.60 -25.54
CA ARG A 2 12.81 -5.29 -25.34
C ARG A 2 12.37 -5.41 -23.86
N ILE A 3 12.96 -4.62 -22.96
CA ILE A 3 12.83 -4.79 -21.50
C ILE A 3 11.50 -4.21 -20.96
N PHE A 4 11.05 -3.06 -21.48
CA PHE A 4 9.81 -2.38 -21.05
C PHE A 4 8.52 -3.22 -21.12
N PRO A 5 8.22 -3.96 -22.21
CA PRO A 5 7.00 -4.78 -22.28
C PRO A 5 7.05 -6.01 -21.34
N ALA A 6 8.25 -6.55 -21.10
CA ALA A 6 8.44 -7.68 -20.19
C ALA A 6 8.15 -7.28 -18.74
N ILE A 7 8.64 -6.12 -18.28
CA ILE A 7 8.38 -5.58 -16.94
C ILE A 7 6.89 -5.28 -16.77
N ARG A 8 6.25 -4.62 -17.74
CA ARG A 8 4.81 -4.29 -17.68
C ARG A 8 3.94 -5.55 -17.61
N SER A 9 4.27 -6.59 -18.38
CA SER A 9 3.52 -7.85 -18.34
C SER A 9 3.74 -8.64 -17.06
N ALA A 10 4.95 -8.60 -16.48
CA ALA A 10 5.24 -9.18 -15.17
C ALA A 10 4.47 -8.45 -14.06
N PHE A 11 4.45 -7.11 -14.10
CA PHE A 11 3.67 -6.29 -13.17
C PHE A 11 2.17 -6.59 -13.30
N ALA A 12 1.64 -6.64 -14.52
CA ALA A 12 0.23 -6.94 -14.76
C ALA A 12 -0.18 -8.31 -14.18
N ARG A 13 0.61 -9.37 -14.43
CA ARG A 13 0.36 -10.71 -13.86
C ARG A 13 0.41 -10.71 -12.33
N ASN A 14 1.34 -9.97 -11.74
CA ASN A 14 1.44 -9.87 -10.28
C ASN A 14 0.28 -9.07 -9.69
N THR A 15 -0.13 -7.97 -10.33
CA THR A 15 -1.28 -7.17 -9.89
C THR A 15 -2.57 -7.96 -9.94
N GLU A 16 -2.76 -8.84 -10.91
CA GLU A 16 -3.96 -9.66 -11.01
C GLU A 16 -4.01 -10.73 -9.92
N LYS A 17 -2.87 -11.36 -9.60
CA LYS A 17 -2.76 -12.28 -8.45
C LYS A 17 -3.06 -11.57 -7.13
N ILE A 18 -2.46 -10.40 -6.92
CA ILE A 18 -2.70 -9.57 -5.72
C ILE A 18 -4.17 -9.18 -5.65
N ARG A 19 -4.78 -8.75 -6.76
CA ARG A 19 -6.19 -8.40 -6.82
C ARG A 19 -7.09 -9.58 -6.47
N LYS A 20 -6.82 -10.78 -6.99
CA LYS A 20 -7.58 -12.00 -6.65
C LYS A 20 -7.47 -12.34 -5.16
N ILE A 21 -6.27 -12.23 -4.58
CA ILE A 21 -6.07 -12.39 -3.13
C ILE A 21 -6.90 -11.35 -2.38
N ASN A 22 -6.76 -10.07 -2.72
CA ASN A 22 -7.42 -8.99 -2.03
C ASN A 22 -8.95 -9.10 -2.10
N GLN A 23 -9.49 -9.52 -3.25
CA GLN A 23 -10.92 -9.81 -3.41
C GLN A 23 -11.39 -10.93 -2.48
N ARG A 24 -10.58 -11.98 -2.27
CA ARG A 24 -10.90 -13.08 -1.35
C ARG A 24 -10.94 -12.65 0.12
N TYR A 25 -10.15 -11.64 0.48
CA TYR A 25 -10.09 -11.06 1.84
C TYR A 25 -10.90 -9.77 2.00
N ALA A 26 -11.56 -9.28 0.93
CA ALA A 26 -12.32 -8.03 0.95
C ALA A 26 -13.52 -8.09 1.90
N HIS A 27 -14.06 -9.28 2.13
CA HIS A 27 -15.08 -9.53 3.14
C HIS A 27 -14.41 -10.11 4.39
N PRO A 28 -14.29 -9.34 5.48
CA PRO A 28 -13.73 -9.84 6.72
C PRO A 28 -14.64 -10.94 7.26
N ARG A 29 -14.12 -12.18 7.32
CA ARG A 29 -14.83 -13.32 7.92
C ARG A 29 -14.94 -13.23 9.44
N LEU A 30 -14.11 -12.38 10.05
CA LEU A 30 -14.08 -12.12 11.49
C LEU A 30 -14.80 -10.78 11.76
N ALA A 31 -15.71 -10.80 12.73
CA ALA A 31 -16.37 -9.58 13.18
C ALA A 31 -15.32 -8.62 13.76
N MET A 32 -15.17 -7.44 13.15
CA MET A 32 -14.28 -6.41 13.67
C MET A 32 -14.93 -5.73 14.87
N SER A 33 -14.24 -5.76 16.01
CA SER A 33 -14.66 -4.92 17.14
C SER A 33 -14.42 -3.43 16.80
N PRO A 34 -15.20 -2.51 17.40
CA PRO A 34 -14.99 -1.07 17.21
C PRO A 34 -13.57 -0.61 17.54
N ALA A 35 -12.94 -1.22 18.56
CA ALA A 35 -11.57 -0.95 18.95
C ALA A 35 -10.57 -1.31 17.84
N VAL A 36 -10.69 -2.50 17.24
CA VAL A 36 -9.80 -2.92 16.14
C VAL A 36 -9.94 -2.00 14.94
N ARG A 37 -11.17 -1.56 14.62
CA ARG A 37 -11.41 -0.60 13.54
C ARG A 37 -10.72 0.75 13.78
N LEU A 38 -10.76 1.25 15.02
CA LEU A 38 -10.05 2.47 15.42
C LEU A 38 -8.53 2.29 15.36
N SER A 39 -8.01 1.18 15.86
CA SER A 39 -6.57 0.86 15.78
C SER A 39 -6.07 0.80 14.34
N LEU A 40 -6.84 0.19 13.43
CA LEU A 40 -6.52 0.16 12.00
C LEU A 40 -6.56 1.55 11.36
N LEU A 41 -7.50 2.41 11.78
CA LEU A 41 -7.56 3.80 11.31
C LEU A 41 -6.35 4.61 11.79
N ALA A 42 -6.00 4.49 13.08
CA ALA A 42 -4.82 5.13 13.64
C ALA A 42 -3.52 4.64 12.95
N LEU A 43 -3.40 3.34 12.73
CA LEU A 43 -2.27 2.75 11.99
C LEU A 43 -2.17 3.32 10.58
N ARG A 44 -3.31 3.46 9.87
CA ARG A 44 -3.33 4.04 8.52
C ARG A 44 -2.86 5.49 8.52
N LEU A 45 -3.33 6.31 9.45
CA LEU A 45 -2.90 7.70 9.60
C LEU A 45 -1.42 7.80 9.93
N TYR A 46 -0.93 6.97 10.85
CA TYR A 46 0.46 6.90 11.22
C TYR A 46 1.37 6.60 10.01
N LEU A 47 1.02 5.59 9.22
CA LEU A 47 1.79 5.23 8.02
C LEU A 47 1.81 6.36 6.98
N LEU A 48 0.67 7.02 6.75
CA LEU A 48 0.60 8.17 5.83
C LEU A 48 1.47 9.33 6.31
N LEU A 49 1.45 9.63 7.61
CA LEU A 49 2.28 10.67 8.20
C LEU A 49 3.77 10.32 8.07
N LEU A 50 4.14 9.06 8.30
CA LEU A 50 5.52 8.59 8.18
C LEU A 50 6.06 8.74 6.75
N VAL A 51 5.28 8.31 5.76
CA VAL A 51 5.63 8.46 4.34
C VAL A 51 5.71 9.93 3.95
N GLY A 52 4.76 10.76 4.41
CA GLY A 52 4.79 12.20 4.18
C GLY A 52 6.01 12.86 4.80
N LEU A 53 6.35 12.50 6.04
CA LEU A 53 7.53 13.01 6.75
C LEU A 53 8.83 12.57 6.07
N LEU A 54 8.88 11.33 5.58
CA LEU A 54 10.02 10.84 4.81
C LEU A 54 10.19 11.65 3.52
N GLY A 55 9.11 11.89 2.78
CA GLY A 55 9.12 12.74 1.58
C GLY A 55 9.54 14.18 1.89
N TYR A 56 8.95 14.79 2.91
CA TYR A 56 9.28 16.13 3.39
C TYR A 56 10.76 16.25 3.77
N LYS A 57 11.24 15.32 4.59
CA LYS A 57 12.65 15.27 5.02
C LYS A 57 13.57 15.06 3.83
N PHE A 58 13.19 14.20 2.87
CA PHE A 58 13.97 13.97 1.66
C PHE A 58 14.07 15.24 0.82
N LEU A 59 12.96 15.94 0.59
CA LEU A 59 12.94 17.21 -0.14
C LEU A 59 13.87 18.22 0.53
N ILE A 60 13.76 18.43 1.83
CA ILE A 60 14.59 19.42 2.55
C ILE A 60 16.06 19.01 2.60
N THR A 61 16.36 17.72 2.75
CA THR A 61 17.74 17.26 2.89
C THR A 61 18.46 17.21 1.55
N VAL A 62 17.75 16.89 0.46
CA VAL A 62 18.34 16.66 -0.87
C VAL A 62 18.22 17.89 -1.77
N MET A 63 17.14 18.67 -1.65
CA MET A 63 16.96 19.96 -2.31
C MET A 63 17.10 21.09 -1.26
N PRO A 64 18.33 21.50 -0.94
CA PRO A 64 18.57 22.62 -0.03
C PRO A 64 18.01 23.95 -0.56
#